data_AF-A0A8T1S2W7-F1
#
_entry.id   AF-A0A8T1S2W7-F1
#
_cell.length_a   1.000
_cell.length_b   1.000
_cell.length_c   1.000
_cell.angle_alpha   90.00
_cell.angle_beta   90.00
_cell.angle_gamma   90.00
#
_symmetry.space_group_name_H-M   'P 1'
#
loop_
_entity.id
_entity.type
_entity.pdbx_description
1 polymer ?
#
loop_
_entity_poly.entity_id
_entity_poly.type
_entity_poly.pdbx_seq_one_letter_code
_entity_poly.pdbx_strand_id
1 'polypeptide(L)'
;MAYLNIRRGDQGFRCGGFLVSENFVLTAAHCNGDEITVSLGAHNIKKQEWSQQKITARRRIPHPQYKRETRNNDIMLLQLAARAKLNRWVRPIRLPRAHQHVLPGTVCSVAGWGRTSAESDVLPSTLREVELKVMDDETCLKYPGGAYRKYNACTMMCVGDPKECKASFKGDSGGPLVCGETAQGIVSWGPANGSPPR
;
A
#
# COMPACT_ATOMS: atom_id res chain seq x y z
N MET A 1 7.30 5.56 -5.02
CA MET A 1 6.06 4.80 -5.28
C MET A 1 6.27 3.81 -6.41
N ALA A 2 5.59 2.66 -6.35
CA ALA A 2 5.51 1.67 -7.41
C ALA A 2 4.02 1.43 -7.73
N TYR A 3 3.66 1.51 -9.01
CA TYR A 3 2.34 1.11 -9.49
C TYR A 3 2.40 -0.35 -9.94
N LEU A 4 1.50 -1.19 -9.43
CA LEU A 4 1.45 -2.61 -9.76
C LEU A 4 0.27 -2.86 -10.69
N ASN A 5 0.55 -3.29 -11.92
CA ASN A 5 -0.44 -3.84 -12.83
C ASN A 5 -0.42 -5.37 -12.71
N ILE A 6 -1.50 -5.96 -12.21
CA ILE A 6 -1.55 -7.37 -11.82
C ILE A 6 -2.59 -8.08 -12.67
N ARG A 7 -2.25 -9.25 -13.20
CA ARG A 7 -3.18 -10.17 -13.86
C ARG A 7 -3.34 -11.43 -13.03
N ARG A 8 -4.57 -11.93 -12.90
CA ARG A 8 -4.92 -13.20 -12.26
C ARG A 8 -6.01 -13.86 -13.10
N GLY A 9 -5.66 -14.90 -13.85
CA GLY A 9 -6.47 -15.38 -14.98
C GLY A 9 -6.82 -14.23 -15.93
N ASP A 10 -8.09 -14.12 -16.31
CA ASP A 10 -8.58 -13.05 -17.21
C ASP A 10 -8.82 -11.71 -16.50
N GLN A 11 -8.65 -11.65 -15.17
CA GLN A 11 -8.90 -10.43 -14.40
C GLN A 11 -7.62 -9.60 -14.22
N GLY A 12 -7.72 -8.33 -14.61
CA GLY A 12 -6.71 -7.30 -14.30
C GLY A 12 -7.13 -6.48 -13.09
N PHE A 13 -6.20 -6.25 -12.17
CA PHE A 13 -6.39 -5.32 -11.06
C PHE A 13 -5.08 -4.61 -10.72
N ARG A 14 -5.15 -3.64 -9.81
CA ARG A 14 -4.01 -2.82 -9.44
C ARG A 14 -3.83 -2.70 -7.95
N CYS A 15 -2.57 -2.49 -7.57
CA CYS A 15 -2.14 -2.17 -6.23
C CYS A 15 -1.03 -1.10 -6.27
N GLY A 16 -0.76 -0.54 -5.11
CA GLY A 16 0.46 0.20 -4.83
C GLY A 16 1.61 -0.72 -4.38
N GLY A 17 2.77 -0.11 -4.27
CA GLY A 17 3.99 -0.70 -3.73
C GLY A 17 5.03 0.39 -3.55
N PHE A 18 6.18 0.03 -3.01
CA PHE A 18 7.30 0.96 -2.85
C PHE A 18 8.64 0.24 -2.96
N LEU A 19 9.60 0.91 -3.59
CA LEU A 19 10.94 0.39 -3.80
C LEU A 19 11.69 0.44 -2.47
N VAL A 20 12.27 -0.69 -2.05
CA VAL A 20 13.09 -0.79 -0.82
C VAL A 20 14.55 -1.10 -1.14
N SER A 21 14.82 -1.61 -2.35
CA SER A 21 16.16 -1.68 -2.95
C SER A 21 16.01 -1.72 -4.47
N GLU A 22 17.10 -1.61 -5.23
CA GLU A 22 17.07 -1.68 -6.70
C GLU A 22 16.41 -2.96 -7.25
N ASN A 23 16.37 -4.05 -6.47
CA ASN A 23 15.85 -5.33 -6.90
C ASN A 23 14.53 -5.72 -6.24
N PHE A 24 14.04 -4.93 -5.27
CA PHE A 24 12.88 -5.30 -4.46
C PHE A 24 11.89 -4.17 -4.29
N VAL A 25 10.64 -4.50 -4.59
CA VAL A 25 9.46 -3.71 -4.21
C VAL A 25 8.74 -4.42 -3.07
N LEU A 26 8.34 -3.67 -2.06
CA LEU A 26 7.47 -4.13 -0.99
C LEU A 26 6.02 -3.73 -1.31
N THR A 27 5.07 -4.62 -1.02
CA THR A 27 3.63 -4.44 -1.24
C THR A 27 2.85 -5.37 -0.30
N ALA A 28 1.52 -5.38 -0.41
CA ALA A 28 0.65 -6.26 0.34
C ALA A 28 0.59 -7.66 -0.30
N ALA A 29 0.50 -8.73 0.50
CA ALA A 29 0.44 -10.10 -0.01
C ALA A 29 -0.82 -10.40 -0.82
N HIS A 30 -1.94 -9.76 -0.49
CA HIS A 30 -3.18 -9.93 -1.26
C HIS A 30 -3.11 -9.35 -2.68
N CYS A 31 -2.09 -8.53 -2.98
CA CYS A 31 -1.80 -8.02 -4.32
C CYS A 31 -1.08 -9.04 -5.21
N ASN A 32 -0.98 -10.31 -4.80
CA ASN A 32 -0.39 -11.36 -5.61
C ASN A 32 -1.25 -11.69 -6.84
N GLY A 33 -0.64 -12.09 -7.95
CA GLY A 33 -1.30 -12.50 -9.19
C GLY A 33 -0.32 -13.24 -10.08
N ASP A 34 -0.78 -13.78 -11.20
CA ASP A 34 -0.01 -14.61 -12.13
C ASP A 34 1.13 -13.84 -12.78
N GLU A 35 0.82 -12.61 -13.22
CA GLU A 35 1.78 -11.66 -13.78
C GLU A 35 1.68 -10.33 -13.03
N ILE A 36 2.83 -9.75 -12.68
CA ILE A 36 2.90 -8.43 -12.05
C ILE A 36 3.91 -7.58 -12.81
N THR A 37 3.44 -6.49 -13.41
CA THR A 37 4.29 -5.45 -13.98
C THR A 37 4.38 -4.27 -13.01
N VAL A 38 5.59 -3.93 -12.62
CA VAL A 38 5.93 -2.82 -11.73
C VAL A 38 6.29 -1.60 -12.56
N SER A 39 5.58 -0.48 -12.38
CA SER A 39 5.93 0.82 -12.95
C SER A 39 6.48 1.73 -11.85
N LEU A 40 7.77 2.07 -11.94
CA LEU A 40 8.45 3.05 -11.08
C LEU A 40 8.55 4.40 -11.79
N GLY A 41 8.71 5.49 -11.04
CA GLY A 41 8.94 6.83 -11.61
C GLY A 41 7.74 7.42 -12.36
N ALA A 42 6.55 6.85 -12.17
CA ALA A 42 5.30 7.32 -12.76
C ALA A 42 4.65 8.40 -11.88
N HIS A 43 4.09 9.43 -12.50
CA HIS A 43 3.07 10.28 -11.90
C HIS A 43 1.70 9.99 -12.54
N ASN A 44 1.60 10.08 -13.87
CA ASN A 44 0.42 9.70 -14.64
C ASN A 44 0.57 8.32 -15.30
N ILE A 45 -0.11 7.31 -14.75
CA ILE A 45 -0.02 5.91 -15.22
C ILE A 45 -0.68 5.66 -16.58
N LYS A 46 -1.48 6.60 -17.09
CA LYS A 46 -2.10 6.52 -18.42
C LYS A 46 -1.24 7.18 -19.51
N LYS A 47 -0.15 7.87 -19.13
CA LYS A 47 0.78 8.52 -20.05
C LYS A 47 2.11 7.77 -20.07
N GLN A 48 2.79 7.82 -21.22
CA GLN A 48 4.18 7.43 -21.32
C GLN A 48 5.05 8.58 -20.85
N GLU A 49 5.57 8.48 -19.62
CA GLU A 49 6.47 9.49 -19.06
C GLU A 49 7.91 8.98 -19.17
N TRP A 50 8.83 9.87 -19.56
CA TRP A 50 10.25 9.54 -19.73
C TRP A 50 10.93 9.06 -18.43
N SER A 51 10.35 9.40 -17.27
CA SER A 51 10.81 8.98 -15.95
C SER A 51 10.45 7.53 -15.62
N GLN A 52 9.52 6.91 -16.37
CA GLN A 52 8.97 5.60 -16.04
C GLN A 52 9.96 4.47 -16.31
N GLN A 53 9.97 3.50 -15.41
CA GLN A 53 10.64 2.21 -15.60
C GLN A 53 9.61 1.10 -15.38
N LYS A 54 9.34 0.32 -16.43
CA LYS A 54 8.43 -0.83 -16.37
C LYS A 54 9.25 -2.10 -16.27
N ILE A 55 9.08 -2.83 -15.18
CA ILE A 55 9.86 -4.03 -14.86
C ILE A 55 8.90 -5.11 -14.36
N THR A 56 8.97 -6.32 -14.91
CA THR A 56 8.16 -7.44 -14.43
C THR A 56 8.71 -8.00 -13.12
N ALA A 57 7.82 -8.54 -12.27
CA ALA A 57 8.23 -9.28 -11.09
C ALA A 57 8.71 -10.69 -11.49
N ARG A 58 9.97 -11.00 -11.20
CA ARG A 58 10.55 -12.33 -11.39
C ARG A 58 10.06 -13.32 -10.35
N ARG A 59 10.00 -12.90 -9.08
CA ARG A 59 9.48 -13.71 -7.97
C ARG A 59 8.50 -12.90 -7.13
N ARG A 60 7.43 -13.56 -6.73
CA ARG A 60 6.41 -13.08 -5.79
C ARG A 60 6.62 -13.85 -4.49
N ILE A 61 7.00 -13.16 -3.42
CA ILE A 61 7.42 -13.76 -2.15
C ILE A 61 6.48 -13.24 -1.06
N PRO A 62 5.24 -13.75 -0.97
CA PRO A 62 4.33 -13.40 0.12
C PRO A 62 4.87 -13.97 1.43
N HIS A 63 4.49 -13.34 2.55
CA HIS A 63 4.82 -13.88 3.86
C HIS A 63 4.28 -15.32 3.98
N PRO A 64 5.08 -16.31 4.44
CA PRO A 64 4.67 -17.71 4.48
C PRO A 64 3.46 -17.97 5.40
N GLN A 65 3.23 -17.07 6.37
CA GLN A 65 2.09 -17.11 7.28
C GLN A 65 0.99 -16.10 6.93
N TYR A 66 0.94 -15.60 5.69
CA TYR A 66 -0.16 -14.74 5.23
C TYR A 66 -1.49 -15.49 5.30
N LYS A 67 -2.50 -14.90 5.95
CA LYS A 67 -3.85 -15.46 6.08
C LYS A 67 -4.88 -14.60 5.36
N ARG A 68 -5.43 -15.08 4.26
CA ARG A 68 -6.34 -14.31 3.38
C ARG A 68 -7.61 -13.84 4.10
N GLU A 69 -8.14 -14.65 5.00
CA GLU A 69 -9.40 -14.42 5.70
C GLU A 69 -9.28 -13.33 6.75
N THR A 70 -8.09 -13.21 7.37
CA THR A 70 -7.85 -12.27 8.47
C THR A 70 -6.96 -11.10 8.09
N ARG A 71 -6.32 -11.17 6.92
CA ARG A 71 -5.25 -10.25 6.47
C ARG A 71 -4.06 -10.17 7.41
N ASN A 72 -3.88 -11.14 8.32
CA ASN A 72 -2.66 -11.24 9.11
C ASN A 72 -1.46 -11.54 8.19
N ASN A 73 -0.33 -10.88 8.49
CA ASN A 73 0.92 -10.95 7.72
C ASN A 73 0.73 -10.60 6.22
N ASP A 74 -0.09 -9.58 5.92
CA ASP A 74 -0.36 -9.12 4.56
C ASP A 74 0.79 -8.29 3.97
N ILE A 75 1.95 -8.93 3.80
CA ILE A 75 3.18 -8.35 3.28
C ILE A 75 3.80 -9.28 2.24
N MET A 76 4.30 -8.71 1.16
CA MET A 76 4.97 -9.44 0.07
C MET A 76 6.13 -8.65 -0.49
N LEU A 77 7.23 -9.37 -0.75
CA LEU A 77 8.33 -8.88 -1.55
C LEU A 77 8.15 -9.29 -3.01
N LEU A 78 8.37 -8.34 -3.92
CA LEU A 78 8.49 -8.58 -5.34
C LEU A 78 9.96 -8.44 -5.74
N GLN A 79 10.58 -9.56 -6.13
CA GLN A 79 11.89 -9.51 -6.76
C GLN A 79 11.72 -9.10 -8.21
N LEU A 80 12.35 -8.00 -8.62
CA LEU A 80 12.29 -7.47 -9.98
C LEU A 80 13.12 -8.33 -10.95
N ALA A 81 12.65 -8.46 -12.20
CA ALA A 81 13.38 -9.17 -13.26
C ALA A 81 14.66 -8.45 -13.71
N ALA A 82 14.71 -7.13 -13.52
CA ALA A 82 15.88 -6.30 -13.74
C ALA A 82 16.02 -5.29 -12.59
N ARG A 83 17.26 -4.84 -12.32
CA ARG A 83 17.52 -3.78 -11.34
C ARG A 83 16.84 -2.48 -11.80
N ALA A 84 16.18 -1.79 -10.88
CA ALA A 84 15.71 -0.43 -11.09
C ALA A 84 16.92 0.53 -11.19
N LYS A 85 16.91 1.42 -12.18
CA LYS A 85 17.93 2.45 -12.36
C LYS A 85 17.61 3.63 -11.45
N LEU A 86 18.39 3.84 -10.39
CA LEU A 86 18.14 4.92 -9.44
C LEU A 86 18.41 6.29 -10.07
N ASN A 87 17.54 7.26 -9.81
CA ASN A 87 17.66 8.63 -10.29
C ASN A 87 16.79 9.59 -9.44
N ARG A 88 16.50 10.79 -9.93
CA ARG A 88 15.65 11.76 -9.21
C ARG A 88 14.18 11.33 -9.05
N TRP A 89 13.68 10.44 -9.89
CA TRP A 89 12.29 9.95 -9.89
C TRP A 89 12.13 8.56 -9.27
N VAL A 90 13.21 7.77 -9.24
CA VAL A 90 13.21 6.40 -8.74
C VAL A 90 14.29 6.25 -7.67
N ARG A 91 13.85 6.14 -6.40
CA ARG A 91 14.71 5.94 -5.24
C ARG A 91 14.06 4.96 -4.26
N PRO A 92 14.84 4.17 -3.51
CA PRO A 92 14.32 3.39 -2.42
C PRO A 92 13.89 4.29 -1.26
N ILE A 93 12.82 3.89 -0.55
CA ILE A 93 12.43 4.51 0.72
C ILE A 93 13.08 3.76 1.90
N ARG A 94 13.38 4.47 2.99
CA ARG A 94 13.94 3.85 4.20
C ARG A 94 12.89 2.98 4.89
N LEU A 95 13.36 1.86 5.43
CA LEU A 95 12.57 1.00 6.31
C LEU A 95 12.84 1.38 7.78
N PRO A 96 11.86 1.16 8.68
CA PRO A 96 12.03 1.44 10.10
C PRO A 96 13.03 0.49 10.72
N ARG A 97 13.56 0.87 11.89
CA ARG A 97 14.33 -0.05 12.71
C ARG A 97 13.41 -1.14 13.25
N ALA A 98 13.97 -2.32 13.51
CA ALA A 98 13.23 -3.41 14.14
C ALA A 98 12.60 -2.93 15.46
N HIS A 99 11.33 -3.29 15.68
CA HIS A 99 10.55 -2.92 16.87
C HIS A 99 10.36 -1.41 17.09
N GLN A 100 10.58 -0.58 16.07
CA GLN A 100 10.22 0.83 16.13
C GLN A 100 8.70 0.99 16.01
N HIS A 101 8.09 1.64 16.99
CA HIS A 101 6.67 1.97 16.99
C HIS A 101 6.45 3.43 16.58
N VAL A 102 5.32 3.70 15.93
CA VAL A 102 4.83 5.05 15.68
C VAL A 102 3.76 5.37 16.71
N LEU A 103 3.88 6.51 17.39
CA LEU A 103 2.95 6.88 18.45
C LEU A 103 1.60 7.35 17.88
N PRO A 104 0.48 7.04 18.56
CA PRO A 104 -0.81 7.66 18.28
C PRO A 104 -0.72 9.19 18.24
N GLY A 105 -1.49 9.82 17.36
CA GLY A 105 -1.43 11.25 17.07
C GLY A 105 -0.39 11.64 16.01
N THR A 106 0.56 10.77 15.67
CA THR A 106 1.53 11.04 14.59
C THR A 106 0.79 11.20 13.26
N VAL A 107 1.11 12.26 12.52
CA VAL A 107 0.61 12.47 11.15
C VAL A 107 1.57 11.82 10.17
N CYS A 108 1.02 10.99 9.29
CA CYS A 108 1.74 10.26 8.25
C CYS A 108 1.02 10.46 6.91
N SER A 109 1.71 10.24 5.81
CA SER A 109 1.13 10.35 4.46
C SER A 109 0.98 8.98 3.83
N VAL A 110 -0.14 8.76 3.15
CA VAL A 110 -0.34 7.62 2.26
C VAL A 110 -0.51 8.14 0.84
N ALA A 111 0.03 7.42 -0.14
CA ALA A 111 -0.08 7.79 -1.55
C ALA A 111 -0.44 6.60 -2.41
N GLY A 112 -1.13 6.85 -3.52
CA GLY A 112 -1.53 5.80 -4.46
C GLY A 112 -2.37 6.28 -5.64
N TRP A 113 -2.80 5.31 -6.44
CA TRP A 113 -3.67 5.51 -7.61
C TRP A 113 -5.02 4.80 -7.41
N GLY A 114 -5.43 4.58 -6.16
CA GLY A 114 -6.73 4.00 -5.81
C GLY A 114 -7.89 4.97 -6.05
N ARG A 115 -9.11 4.46 -5.88
CA ARG A 115 -10.36 5.22 -6.04
C ARG A 115 -10.39 6.40 -5.06
N THR A 116 -10.83 7.56 -5.53
CA THR A 116 -10.95 8.78 -4.70
C THR A 116 -12.37 9.03 -4.18
N SER A 117 -13.32 8.13 -4.45
CA SER A 117 -14.71 8.20 -4.00
C SER A 117 -15.27 6.78 -3.81
N ALA A 118 -16.09 6.59 -2.77
CA ALA A 118 -16.78 5.33 -2.49
C ALA A 118 -17.94 5.08 -3.46
N GLU A 119 -18.49 6.15 -4.03
CA GLU A 119 -19.64 6.20 -4.93
C GLU A 119 -19.24 6.02 -6.40
N SER A 120 -17.99 6.33 -6.76
CA SER A 120 -17.50 6.27 -8.14
C SER A 120 -16.41 5.22 -8.34
N ASP A 121 -16.59 4.33 -9.31
CA ASP A 121 -15.55 3.39 -9.77
C ASP A 121 -14.46 4.04 -10.63
N VAL A 122 -14.53 5.37 -10.83
CA VAL A 122 -13.51 6.10 -11.58
C VAL A 122 -12.20 6.10 -10.80
N LEU A 123 -11.16 5.75 -11.54
CA LEU A 123 -9.83 5.45 -11.06
C LEU A 123 -8.89 6.57 -11.53
N PRO A 124 -8.22 7.31 -10.63
CA PRO A 124 -7.38 8.43 -11.02
C PRO A 124 -6.22 7.94 -11.88
N SER A 125 -5.79 8.81 -12.80
CA SER A 125 -4.62 8.57 -13.64
C SER A 125 -3.35 9.11 -13.00
N THR A 126 -3.45 10.14 -12.14
CA THR A 126 -2.33 10.75 -11.44
C THR A 126 -2.21 10.23 -10.01
N LEU A 127 -0.98 10.20 -9.50
CA LEU A 127 -0.70 9.87 -8.10
C LEU A 127 -1.41 10.87 -7.18
N ARG A 128 -2.09 10.36 -6.16
CA ARG A 128 -2.71 11.15 -5.09
C ARG A 128 -2.06 10.81 -3.76
N GLU A 129 -2.14 11.73 -2.83
CA GLU A 129 -1.68 11.54 -1.46
C GLU A 129 -2.63 12.23 -0.48
N VAL A 130 -2.61 11.75 0.75
CA VAL A 130 -3.39 12.32 1.85
C VAL A 130 -2.66 12.09 3.17
N GLU A 131 -2.77 13.05 4.07
CA GLU A 131 -2.30 12.93 5.45
C GLU A 131 -3.36 12.20 6.30
N LEU A 132 -2.90 11.23 7.09
CA LEU A 132 -3.68 10.45 8.02
C LEU A 132 -3.00 10.42 9.38
N LYS A 133 -3.80 10.39 10.44
CA LYS A 133 -3.34 10.31 11.82
C LYS A 133 -3.24 8.85 12.25
N VAL A 134 -2.14 8.47 12.89
CA VAL A 134 -2.04 7.19 13.61
C VAL A 134 -2.96 7.24 14.81
N MET A 135 -3.80 6.22 14.98
CA MET A 135 -4.79 6.11 16.04
C MET A 135 -4.36 5.06 17.07
N ASP A 136 -4.89 5.13 18.28
CA ASP A 136 -4.75 4.04 19.24
C ASP A 136 -5.36 2.74 18.68
N ASP A 137 -4.73 1.60 18.95
CA ASP A 137 -5.21 0.27 18.54
C ASP A 137 -6.65 0.00 18.95
N GLU A 138 -7.06 0.55 20.11
CA GLU A 138 -8.43 0.47 20.60
C GLU A 138 -9.46 1.06 19.63
N THR A 139 -9.08 2.06 18.83
CA THR A 139 -9.96 2.69 17.84
C THR A 139 -10.39 1.67 16.77
N CYS A 140 -9.47 0.84 16.31
CA CYS A 140 -9.77 -0.25 15.40
C CYS A 140 -10.54 -1.36 16.15
N LEU A 141 -10.06 -1.82 17.31
CA LEU A 141 -10.70 -2.91 18.07
C LEU A 141 -12.16 -2.62 18.46
N LYS A 142 -12.50 -1.36 18.76
CA LYS A 142 -13.85 -0.91 19.15
C LYS A 142 -14.70 -0.43 17.96
N TYR A 143 -14.22 -0.56 16.73
CA TYR A 143 -14.93 -0.08 15.55
C TYR A 143 -16.34 -0.71 15.43
N PRO A 144 -17.40 0.08 15.14
CA PRO A 144 -18.77 -0.40 15.09
C PRO A 144 -18.98 -1.61 14.17
N GLY A 145 -19.86 -2.53 14.60
CA GLY A 145 -20.13 -3.76 13.85
C GLY A 145 -19.00 -4.80 13.88
N GLY A 146 -17.89 -4.52 14.57
CA GLY A 146 -16.79 -5.48 14.71
C GLY A 146 -16.05 -5.75 13.40
N ALA A 147 -16.02 -4.79 12.48
CA ALA A 147 -15.28 -4.90 11.21
C ALA A 147 -13.80 -5.28 11.44
N TYR A 148 -13.25 -4.86 12.58
CA TYR A 148 -11.87 -5.06 13.00
C TYR A 148 -11.65 -6.18 14.02
N ARG A 149 -12.60 -7.12 14.17
CA ARG A 149 -12.46 -8.29 15.08
C ARG A 149 -11.21 -9.15 14.85
N LYS A 150 -10.55 -9.04 13.69
CA LYS A 150 -9.33 -9.78 13.32
C LYS A 150 -8.06 -8.92 13.39
N TYR A 151 -8.17 -7.67 13.83
CA TYR A 151 -7.04 -6.75 14.01
C TYR A 151 -6.05 -7.31 15.05
N ASN A 152 -4.76 -7.20 14.76
CA ASN A 152 -3.68 -7.64 15.64
C ASN A 152 -2.62 -6.54 15.76
N ALA A 153 -2.63 -5.85 16.91
CA ALA A 153 -1.73 -4.73 17.23
C ALA A 153 -0.23 -5.09 17.16
N CYS A 154 0.14 -6.38 17.29
CA CYS A 154 1.53 -6.80 17.15
C CYS A 154 2.05 -6.73 15.71
N THR A 155 1.15 -6.71 14.71
CA THR A 155 1.51 -6.81 13.28
C THR A 155 0.78 -5.80 12.39
N MET A 156 -0.13 -5.01 12.96
CA MET A 156 -0.98 -4.06 12.24
C MET A 156 -0.96 -2.71 12.97
N MET A 157 -1.38 -1.67 12.26
CA MET A 157 -1.52 -0.30 12.79
C MET A 157 -2.91 0.23 12.47
N CYS A 158 -3.46 1.05 13.35
CA CYS A 158 -4.75 1.72 13.15
C CYS A 158 -4.51 3.15 12.66
N VAL A 159 -5.00 3.52 11.47
CA VAL A 159 -4.68 4.81 10.85
C VAL A 159 -5.90 5.45 10.22
N GLY A 160 -6.04 6.76 10.39
CA GLY A 160 -7.16 7.55 9.90
C GLY A 160 -8.14 7.91 11.02
N ASP A 161 -8.40 9.20 11.18
CA ASP A 161 -9.34 9.72 12.16
C ASP A 161 -10.78 9.43 11.70
N PRO A 162 -11.60 8.68 12.47
CA PRO A 162 -12.99 8.37 12.11
C PRO A 162 -13.88 9.59 11.86
N LYS A 163 -13.44 10.78 12.30
CA LYS A 163 -14.15 12.06 12.13
C LYS A 163 -13.80 12.77 10.82
N GLU A 164 -12.81 12.29 10.07
CA GLU A 164 -12.38 12.87 8.80
C GLU A 164 -12.78 11.99 7.60
N CYS A 165 -13.03 12.60 6.44
CA CYS A 165 -13.30 11.88 5.19
C CYS A 165 -12.00 11.64 4.39
N LYS A 166 -10.94 11.20 5.06
CA LYS A 166 -9.62 10.93 4.47
C LYS A 166 -9.21 9.49 4.79
N ALA A 167 -8.91 8.72 3.76
CA ALA A 167 -8.40 7.36 3.92
C ALA A 167 -7.73 6.88 2.61
N SER A 168 -6.95 5.81 2.70
CA SER A 168 -6.63 4.98 1.53
C SER A 168 -7.89 4.25 1.06
N PHE A 169 -7.94 3.81 -0.20
CA PHE A 169 -9.10 3.05 -0.67
C PHE A 169 -8.75 1.98 -1.72
N LYS A 170 -9.77 1.49 -2.43
CA LYS A 170 -9.61 0.39 -3.40
C LYS A 170 -8.56 0.75 -4.45
N GLY A 171 -7.48 -0.02 -4.51
CA GLY A 171 -6.36 0.16 -5.43
C GLY A 171 -5.12 0.81 -4.78
N ASP A 172 -5.22 1.36 -3.57
CA ASP A 172 -4.06 1.87 -2.81
C ASP A 172 -3.34 0.78 -2.01
N SER A 173 -3.97 -0.38 -1.84
CA SER A 173 -3.40 -1.57 -1.22
C SER A 173 -1.95 -1.83 -1.64
N GLY A 174 -1.08 -2.09 -0.68
CA GLY A 174 0.36 -2.27 -0.91
C GLY A 174 1.17 -0.98 -0.94
N GLY A 175 0.52 0.19 -1.08
CA GLY A 175 1.19 1.49 -0.94
C GLY A 175 1.75 1.71 0.48
N PRO A 176 2.77 2.56 0.64
CA PRO A 176 3.37 2.84 1.93
C PRO A 176 2.52 3.82 2.74
N LEU A 177 2.48 3.60 4.06
CA LEU A 177 2.25 4.66 5.04
C LEU A 177 3.62 5.26 5.40
N VAL A 178 3.82 6.54 5.09
CA VAL A 178 5.08 7.24 5.28
C VAL A 178 4.97 8.19 6.46
N CYS A 179 5.77 7.97 7.50
CA CYS A 179 5.88 8.88 8.63
C CYS A 179 7.30 9.47 8.64
N GLY A 180 7.43 10.78 8.43
CA GLY A 180 8.72 11.41 8.13
C GLY A 180 9.29 10.88 6.81
N GLU A 181 10.49 10.28 6.84
CA GLU A 181 11.16 9.72 5.65
C GLU A 181 11.11 8.19 5.57
N THR A 182 10.28 7.54 6.40
CA THR A 182 10.29 6.09 6.60
C THR A 182 8.93 5.46 6.26
N ALA A 183 8.95 4.33 5.55
CA ALA A 183 7.75 3.53 5.30
C ALA A 183 7.39 2.68 6.54
N GLN A 184 6.52 3.20 7.39
CA GLN A 184 6.13 2.58 8.67
C GLN A 184 5.04 1.52 8.51
N GLY A 185 4.22 1.61 7.46
CA GLY A 185 3.12 0.69 7.23
C GLY A 185 2.90 0.38 5.75
N ILE A 186 2.04 -0.60 5.49
CA ILE A 186 1.60 -1.02 4.17
C ILE A 186 0.07 -0.99 4.18
N VAL A 187 -0.55 -0.27 3.24
CA VAL A 187 -2.01 -0.27 3.09
C VAL A 187 -2.50 -1.70 2.86
N SER A 188 -3.40 -2.19 3.70
CA SER A 188 -3.83 -3.60 3.65
C SER A 188 -5.34 -3.74 3.47
N TRP A 189 -6.16 -3.23 4.39
CA TRP A 189 -7.60 -3.38 4.34
C TRP A 189 -8.33 -2.37 5.22
N GLY A 190 -9.63 -2.19 4.97
CA GLY A 190 -10.51 -1.39 5.81
C GLY A 190 -11.97 -1.59 5.40
N PRO A 191 -12.93 -0.85 6.00
CA PRO A 191 -14.37 -1.02 5.76
C PRO A 191 -14.74 -0.95 4.27
N ALA A 192 -15.81 -1.61 3.83
CA ALA A 192 -16.18 -1.61 2.40
C ALA A 192 -16.59 -0.22 1.87
N ASN A 193 -17.12 0.64 2.74
CA ASN A 193 -17.66 1.97 2.44
C ASN A 193 -16.61 3.09 2.34
N GLY A 194 -15.33 2.82 2.62
CA GLY A 194 -14.29 3.86 2.53
C GLY A 194 -13.98 4.59 3.82
N SER A 195 -14.75 4.40 4.89
CA SER A 195 -14.55 5.18 6.12
C SER A 195 -13.26 4.79 6.85
N PRO A 196 -12.55 5.78 7.46
CA PRO A 196 -11.44 5.51 8.39
C PRO A 196 -11.93 4.89 9.70
N PRO A 197 -11.05 4.21 10.46
CA PRO A 197 -9.63 3.93 10.15
C PRO A 197 -9.47 2.89 9.04
N ARG A 198 -8.30 2.82 8.38
CA ARG A 198 -7.92 1.86 7.31
C ARG A 198 -6.41 1.64 7.21
#